data_AF-A0A0G2K9E6-F1
#
_entry.id   AF-A0A0G2K9E6-F1
#
_cell.length_a   1.000
_cell.length_b   1.000
_cell.length_c   1.000
_cell.angle_alpha   90.00
_cell.angle_beta   90.00
_cell.angle_gamma   90.00
#
_symmetry.space_group_name_H-M   'P 1'
#
loop_
_entity.id
_entity.type
_entity.pdbx_description
1 polymer ?
#
loop_
_entity_poly.entity_id
_entity_poly.type
_entity_poly.pdbx_seq_one_letter_code
_entity_poly.pdbx_strand_id
1 'polypeptide(L)'
;VAKSKNHTTHNQSHKWHRNGIKKPRYKDNESLKGVDPKFLRDMRFAKKHKKGLKKIAHTEATMALVNPQAIEPKMSKGPSHKLSQAFTTHPKFGKRIRSYTAGGLRLCQPKPKVQTRAKAPAQTPKGAQAPVKAS
;
A
#
# COMPACT_ATOMS: atom_id res chain seq x y z
N VAL A 1 -16.81 66.46 -48.25
CA VAL A 1 -16.26 65.74 -47.07
C VAL A 1 -16.66 64.29 -47.16
N ALA A 2 -15.70 63.36 -47.28
CA ALA A 2 -16.00 61.93 -47.26
C ALA A 2 -16.22 61.46 -45.82
N LYS A 3 -17.29 60.68 -45.57
CA LYS A 3 -17.57 60.09 -44.26
C LYS A 3 -16.95 58.69 -44.16
N SER A 4 -16.39 58.36 -43.00
CA SER A 4 -15.85 57.03 -42.68
C SER A 4 -16.71 56.32 -41.61
N LYS A 5 -16.44 55.04 -41.33
CA LYS A 5 -17.14 54.25 -40.31
C LYS A 5 -16.70 54.68 -38.90
N ASN A 6 -17.66 54.92 -37.99
CA ASN A 6 -17.37 55.46 -36.65
C ASN A 6 -16.89 54.41 -35.62
N HIS A 7 -17.34 53.15 -35.70
CA HIS A 7 -17.00 52.12 -34.72
C HIS A 7 -17.17 50.70 -35.29
N THR A 8 -16.30 49.74 -34.90
CA THR A 8 -16.44 48.31 -35.28
C THR A 8 -15.75 47.35 -34.31
N THR A 9 -16.43 46.26 -33.98
CA THR A 9 -15.92 45.14 -33.14
C THR A 9 -15.63 43.88 -33.98
N HIS A 10 -15.70 43.98 -35.32
CA HIS A 10 -15.72 42.84 -36.26
C HIS A 10 -14.59 41.79 -36.07
N ASN A 11 -13.36 42.22 -35.78
CA ASN A 11 -12.20 41.32 -35.62
C ASN A 11 -11.65 41.29 -34.19
N GLN A 12 -12.38 41.85 -33.21
CA GLN A 12 -11.86 41.94 -31.82
C GLN A 12 -11.86 40.56 -31.16
N SER A 13 -12.96 39.83 -31.27
CA SER A 13 -13.10 38.47 -30.71
C SER A 13 -12.03 37.53 -31.27
N HIS A 14 -11.82 37.51 -32.59
CA HIS A 14 -10.79 36.65 -33.20
C HIS A 14 -9.40 36.94 -32.64
N LYS A 15 -9.02 38.23 -32.51
CA LYS A 15 -7.75 38.64 -31.91
C LYS A 15 -7.62 38.22 -30.45
N TRP A 16 -8.65 38.37 -29.62
CA TRP A 16 -8.63 37.94 -28.22
C TRP A 16 -8.43 36.42 -28.08
N HIS A 17 -8.98 35.64 -29.01
CA HIS A 17 -8.89 34.18 -28.99
C HIS A 17 -7.64 33.61 -29.67
N ARG A 18 -6.88 34.37 -30.47
CA ARG A 18 -5.60 33.90 -31.07
C ARG A 18 -4.64 33.32 -30.03
N ASN A 19 -4.52 33.97 -28.87
CA ASN A 19 -3.71 33.51 -27.73
C ASN A 19 -4.56 32.88 -26.60
N GLY A 20 -5.89 32.90 -26.76
CA GLY A 20 -6.88 32.51 -25.76
C GLY A 20 -7.02 33.51 -24.62
N ILE A 21 -8.25 33.73 -24.17
CA ILE A 21 -8.55 34.54 -22.99
C ILE A 21 -8.21 33.72 -21.75
N LYS A 22 -7.05 34.00 -21.14
CA LYS A 22 -6.59 33.26 -19.96
C LYS A 22 -7.29 33.75 -18.70
N LYS A 23 -7.82 32.80 -17.91
CA LYS A 23 -8.32 33.07 -16.55
C LYS A 23 -7.14 33.49 -15.65
N PRO A 24 -7.36 34.35 -14.63
CA PRO A 24 -6.31 34.68 -13.66
C PRO A 24 -5.82 33.40 -12.97
N ARG A 25 -4.52 33.36 -12.64
CA ARG A 25 -3.93 32.20 -11.95
C ARG A 25 -4.40 32.17 -10.50
N TYR A 26 -4.98 31.06 -10.08
CA TYR A 26 -5.26 30.79 -8.67
C TYR A 26 -3.96 30.65 -7.87
N LYS A 27 -3.95 31.15 -6.64
CA LYS A 27 -2.85 31.02 -5.68
C LYS A 27 -3.45 30.57 -4.36
N ASP A 28 -2.80 29.62 -3.67
CA ASP A 28 -3.32 29.09 -2.39
C ASP A 28 -3.44 30.16 -1.29
N ASN A 29 -2.65 31.24 -1.39
CA ASN A 29 -2.67 32.37 -0.47
C ASN A 29 -2.80 33.67 -1.25
N GLU A 30 -3.94 34.35 -1.12
CA GLU A 30 -4.16 35.69 -1.67
C GLU A 30 -3.61 36.78 -0.74
N SER A 31 -3.33 37.96 -1.30
CA SER A 31 -2.87 39.09 -0.49
C SER A 31 -4.01 39.64 0.37
N LEU A 32 -3.76 39.92 1.64
CA LEU A 32 -4.72 40.57 2.54
C LEU A 32 -4.86 42.10 2.30
N LYS A 33 -4.63 42.57 1.07
CA LYS A 33 -4.77 43.98 0.70
C LYS A 33 -6.26 44.31 0.63
N GLY A 34 -6.68 45.38 1.30
CA GLY A 34 -8.09 45.80 1.38
C GLY A 34 -8.86 45.23 2.58
N VAL A 35 -8.24 44.37 3.39
CA VAL A 35 -8.81 43.92 4.67
C VAL A 35 -8.76 45.05 5.70
N ASP A 36 -9.77 45.12 6.58
CA ASP A 36 -9.88 46.13 7.64
C ASP A 36 -8.57 46.28 8.45
N PRO A 37 -8.00 47.51 8.55
CA PRO A 37 -6.77 47.75 9.29
C PRO A 37 -6.84 47.38 10.78
N LYS A 38 -8.01 47.47 11.44
CA LYS A 38 -8.14 47.07 12.86
C LYS A 38 -7.98 45.55 13.01
N PHE A 39 -8.64 44.77 12.18
CA PHE A 39 -8.43 43.32 12.10
C PHE A 39 -6.98 42.94 11.77
N LEU A 40 -6.37 43.61 10.78
CA LEU A 40 -4.98 43.32 10.40
C LEU A 40 -3.99 43.61 11.54
N ARG A 41 -4.22 44.64 12.35
CA ARG A 41 -3.40 44.92 13.55
C ARG A 41 -3.49 43.78 14.56
N ASP A 42 -4.69 43.33 14.89
CA ASP A 42 -4.91 42.25 15.85
C ASP A 42 -4.29 40.92 15.38
N MET A 43 -4.56 40.52 14.13
CA MET A 43 -3.95 39.32 13.55
C MET A 43 -2.41 39.39 13.54
N ARG A 44 -1.82 40.57 13.28
CA ARG A 44 -0.37 40.77 13.34
C ARG A 44 0.17 40.55 14.76
N PHE A 45 -0.53 41.01 15.80
CA PHE A 45 -0.13 40.76 17.20
C PHE A 45 -0.25 39.29 17.58
N ALA A 46 -1.34 38.61 17.20
CA ALA A 46 -1.51 37.17 17.42
C ALA A 46 -0.38 36.35 16.76
N LYS A 47 0.02 36.72 15.53
CA LYS A 47 1.16 36.10 14.84
C LYS A 47 2.52 36.44 15.48
N LYS A 48 2.69 37.66 16.01
CA LYS A 48 3.93 38.14 16.66
C LYS A 48 4.19 37.41 17.99
N HIS A 49 3.16 37.13 18.78
CA HIS A 49 3.30 36.58 20.12
C HIS A 49 2.79 35.13 20.20
N LYS A 50 3.55 34.17 19.65
CA LYS A 50 3.26 32.72 19.75
C LYS A 50 3.59 32.14 21.14
N LYS A 51 3.06 32.74 22.20
CA LYS A 51 3.20 32.22 23.56
C LYS A 51 2.34 30.96 23.69
N GLY A 52 2.95 29.82 24.02
CA GLY A 52 2.22 28.55 24.23
C GLY A 52 2.51 27.41 23.26
N LEU A 53 3.51 27.54 22.37
CA LEU A 53 3.89 26.50 21.40
C LEU A 53 4.16 25.12 22.04
N LYS A 54 4.52 25.08 23.34
CA LYS A 54 4.78 23.84 24.09
C LYS A 54 3.52 23.05 24.48
N LYS A 55 2.32 23.65 24.42
CA LYS A 55 1.08 23.02 24.91
C LYS A 55 0.41 22.07 23.91
N ILE A 56 0.87 22.02 22.66
CA ILE A 56 0.29 21.18 21.59
C ILE A 56 0.96 19.79 21.53
N ALA A 57 1.40 19.27 22.68
CA ALA A 57 2.02 17.97 22.79
C ALA A 57 0.97 16.85 22.62
N HIS A 58 0.75 16.44 21.38
CA HIS A 58 0.27 15.09 21.07
C HIS A 58 1.40 14.13 21.49
N THR A 59 1.31 13.54 22.67
CA THR A 59 2.22 12.45 23.10
C THR A 59 1.46 11.24 23.61
N GLU A 60 0.16 11.38 23.86
CA GLU A 60 -0.66 10.32 24.44
C GLU A 60 -0.95 9.20 23.43
N ALA A 61 -1.24 9.56 22.17
CA ALA A 61 -1.54 8.57 21.12
C ALA A 61 -0.31 7.74 20.70
N THR A 62 0.90 8.31 20.77
CA THR A 62 2.15 7.63 20.43
C THR A 62 2.59 6.65 21.53
N MET A 63 2.46 7.03 22.81
CA MET A 63 2.79 6.13 23.93
C MET A 63 1.78 4.98 24.09
N ALA A 64 0.50 5.22 23.77
CA ALA A 64 -0.52 4.16 23.75
C ALA A 64 -0.25 3.06 22.70
N LEU A 65 0.49 3.36 21.62
CA LEU A 65 0.88 2.37 20.62
C LEU A 65 2.07 1.48 21.07
N VAL A 66 2.91 1.96 22.00
CA VAL A 66 4.08 1.23 22.51
C VAL A 66 3.71 0.19 23.58
N ASN A 67 2.56 0.35 24.24
CA ASN A 67 2.02 -0.61 25.21
C ASN A 67 0.84 -1.39 24.61
N PRO A 68 1.07 -2.58 24.01
CA PRO A 68 -0.02 -3.44 23.59
C PRO A 68 -0.63 -4.12 24.82
N GLN A 69 -1.48 -3.42 25.58
CA GLN A 69 -2.40 -4.10 26.49
C GLN A 69 -3.50 -4.77 25.66
N ALA A 70 -3.22 -6.01 25.26
CA ALA A 70 -4.18 -7.08 24.98
C ALA A 70 -5.51 -6.69 24.32
N ILE A 71 -5.47 -5.98 23.19
CA ILE A 71 -6.57 -6.08 22.22
C ILE A 71 -6.29 -7.37 21.44
N GLU A 72 -6.81 -8.49 21.94
CA GLU A 72 -6.87 -9.77 21.21
C GLU A 72 -7.38 -9.49 19.79
N PRO A 73 -6.53 -9.58 18.75
CA PRO A 73 -7.04 -9.50 17.39
C PRO A 73 -7.90 -10.75 17.21
N LYS A 74 -9.22 -10.57 17.15
CA LYS A 74 -10.14 -11.60 16.67
C LYS A 74 -9.79 -11.90 15.21
N MET A 75 -8.79 -12.73 15.01
CA MET A 75 -8.30 -13.13 13.69
C MET A 75 -9.38 -13.97 13.02
N SER A 76 -10.05 -13.40 12.02
CA SER A 76 -10.96 -14.16 11.17
C SER A 76 -10.17 -15.16 10.33
N LYS A 77 -10.39 -16.45 10.60
CA LYS A 77 -10.00 -17.64 9.83
C LYS A 77 -9.13 -17.40 8.59
N GLY A 78 -7.81 -17.56 8.78
CA GLY A 78 -6.82 -18.03 7.81
C GLY A 78 -6.57 -17.17 6.56
N PRO A 79 -5.33 -17.12 6.05
CA PRO A 79 -5.08 -16.47 4.78
C PRO A 79 -5.84 -17.21 3.68
N SER A 80 -6.75 -16.51 2.99
CA SER A 80 -7.38 -17.07 1.80
C SER A 80 -6.30 -17.36 0.75
N HIS A 81 -6.47 -18.45 0.00
CA HIS A 81 -5.58 -18.86 -1.11
C HIS A 81 -5.15 -17.67 -2.00
N LYS A 82 -6.04 -16.68 -2.20
CA LYS A 82 -5.79 -15.46 -2.98
C LYS A 82 -4.65 -14.59 -2.40
N LEU A 83 -4.52 -14.49 -1.07
CA LEU A 83 -3.43 -13.73 -0.44
C LEU A 83 -2.07 -14.42 -0.62
N SER A 84 -2.06 -15.76 -0.62
CA SER A 84 -0.84 -16.53 -0.91
C SER A 84 -0.36 -16.26 -2.35
N GLN A 85 -1.28 -16.22 -3.31
CA GLN A 85 -0.98 -16.00 -4.73
C GLN A 85 -0.40 -14.60 -5.01
N ALA A 86 -0.84 -13.58 -4.28
CA ALA A 86 -0.27 -12.23 -4.37
C ALA A 86 1.21 -12.22 -3.93
N PHE A 87 1.56 -13.01 -2.91
CA PHE A 87 2.93 -13.15 -2.43
C PHE A 87 3.84 -13.87 -3.45
N THR A 88 3.31 -14.92 -4.10
CA THR A 88 4.03 -15.69 -5.15
C THR A 88 4.23 -14.91 -6.44
N THR A 89 3.30 -14.03 -6.80
CA THR A 89 3.37 -13.20 -8.01
C THR A 89 4.14 -11.90 -7.81
N HIS A 90 4.42 -11.48 -6.57
CA HIS A 90 5.12 -10.22 -6.30
C HIS A 90 6.54 -10.20 -6.93
N PRO A 91 6.95 -9.11 -7.62
CA PRO A 91 8.26 -9.02 -8.28
C PRO A 91 9.47 -9.03 -7.35
N LYS A 92 9.35 -8.64 -6.07
CA LYS A 92 10.45 -8.68 -5.09
C LYS A 92 10.45 -10.00 -4.31
N PHE A 93 9.34 -10.32 -3.65
CA PHE A 93 9.27 -11.46 -2.72
C PHE A 93 9.05 -12.81 -3.41
N GLY A 94 8.36 -12.84 -4.55
CA GLY A 94 8.02 -14.09 -5.25
C GLY A 94 9.14 -14.65 -6.15
N LYS A 95 10.27 -13.96 -6.31
CA LYS A 95 11.36 -14.39 -7.22
C LYS A 95 11.91 -15.77 -6.88
N ARG A 96 12.23 -15.99 -5.60
CA ARG A 96 12.84 -17.24 -5.10
C ARG A 96 11.88 -18.43 -5.19
N ILE A 97 10.58 -18.17 -5.01
CA ILE A 97 9.53 -19.18 -5.13
C ILE A 97 9.38 -19.58 -6.60
N ARG A 98 9.21 -18.61 -7.51
CA ARG A 98 9.08 -18.86 -8.96
C ARG A 98 10.30 -19.58 -9.54
N SER A 99 11.52 -19.25 -9.10
CA SER A 99 12.73 -19.94 -9.56
C SER A 99 12.78 -21.41 -9.12
N TYR A 100 12.33 -21.71 -7.89
CA TYR A 100 12.24 -23.09 -7.40
C TYR A 100 11.21 -23.91 -8.19
N THR A 101 10.04 -23.33 -8.46
CA THR A 101 8.99 -24.01 -9.27
C THR A 101 9.45 -24.28 -10.70
N ALA A 102 10.17 -23.32 -11.32
CA ALA A 102 10.74 -23.49 -12.66
C ALA A 102 11.86 -24.56 -12.68
N GLY A 103 12.65 -24.67 -11.61
CA GLY A 103 13.70 -25.69 -11.48
C GLY A 103 13.15 -27.12 -11.36
N GLY A 104 12.07 -27.31 -10.59
CA GLY A 104 11.42 -28.61 -10.44
C GLY A 104 10.80 -29.14 -11.74
N LEU A 105 10.33 -28.24 -12.62
CA LEU A 105 9.81 -28.61 -13.94
C LEU A 105 10.89 -29.11 -14.91
N ARG A 106 12.16 -28.74 -14.70
CA ARG A 106 13.29 -29.20 -15.53
C ARG A 106 13.95 -30.47 -15.01
N LEU A 107 13.68 -30.86 -13.76
CA LEU A 107 14.36 -31.97 -13.08
C LEU A 107 13.41 -33.15 -12.86
N CYS A 108 12.87 -33.71 -13.94
CA CYS A 108 12.30 -35.06 -13.90
C CYS A 108 13.41 -36.05 -14.27
N GLN A 109 14.26 -36.40 -13.30
CA GLN A 109 15.19 -37.50 -13.46
C GLN A 109 14.47 -38.79 -13.05
N PRO A 110 14.22 -39.74 -13.98
CA PRO A 110 13.66 -41.02 -13.60
C PRO A 110 14.65 -41.73 -12.67
N LYS A 111 14.20 -42.08 -11.46
CA LYS A 111 14.99 -42.91 -10.54
C LYS A 111 15.42 -44.19 -11.28
N PRO A 112 16.72 -44.56 -11.29
CA PRO A 112 17.16 -45.81 -11.89
C PRO A 112 16.51 -46.98 -11.13
N LYS A 113 15.78 -47.83 -11.87
CA LYS A 113 15.22 -49.08 -11.34
C LYS A 113 16.37 -50.06 -11.12
N VAL A 114 16.78 -50.24 -9.87
CA VAL A 114 17.71 -51.30 -9.47
C VAL A 114 17.04 -52.65 -9.73
N GLN A 115 17.57 -53.40 -10.71
CA GLN A 115 17.22 -54.78 -10.97
C GLN A 115 17.70 -55.64 -9.80
N THR A 116 16.80 -56.01 -8.89
CA THR A 116 17.12 -57.01 -7.86
C THR A 116 16.43 -58.32 -8.23
N ARG A 117 17.29 -59.31 -8.43
CA ARG A 117 17.05 -60.67 -8.90
C ARG A 117 16.02 -61.43 -8.06
N ALA A 118 15.38 -62.40 -8.70
CA ALA A 118 14.17 -63.11 -8.31
C ALA A 118 14.17 -63.86 -6.95
N LYS A 119 12.93 -64.02 -6.47
CA LYS A 119 12.39 -64.75 -5.30
C LYS A 119 12.87 -66.21 -5.12
N ALA A 120 12.89 -66.65 -3.87
CA ALA A 120 12.39 -67.98 -3.46
C ALA A 120 11.38 -67.82 -2.29
N PRO A 121 10.25 -68.56 -2.23
CA PRO A 121 9.14 -68.25 -1.34
C PRO A 121 9.09 -69.04 -0.02
N ALA A 122 8.72 -68.32 1.04
CA ALA A 122 7.88 -68.65 2.20
C ALA A 122 7.88 -70.07 2.80
N GLN A 123 8.23 -70.16 4.10
CA GLN A 123 7.57 -71.05 5.06
C GLN A 123 7.30 -70.31 6.39
N THR A 124 6.03 -70.24 6.75
CA THR A 124 5.42 -69.86 8.05
C THR A 124 4.98 -71.14 8.79
N PRO A 125 4.27 -71.09 9.93
CA PRO A 125 4.56 -70.55 11.27
C PRO A 125 4.30 -71.64 12.37
N LYS A 126 4.61 -71.41 13.65
CA LYS A 126 3.73 -71.73 14.82
C LYS A 126 4.43 -71.70 16.18
N GLY A 127 3.74 -71.03 17.10
CA GLY A 127 3.66 -71.37 18.52
C GLY A 127 4.59 -70.55 19.42
N ALA A 128 4.21 -70.16 20.63
CA ALA A 128 2.95 -70.22 21.35
C ALA A 128 3.15 -69.42 22.66
N GLN A 129 2.05 -68.90 23.21
CA GLN A 129 1.83 -68.62 24.65
C GLN A 129 2.40 -67.33 25.28
N ALA A 130 1.62 -66.25 25.16
CA ALA A 130 0.77 -65.59 26.18
C ALA A 130 1.21 -65.43 27.67
N PRO A 131 0.60 -64.44 28.38
CA PRO A 131 1.20 -63.58 29.42
C PRO A 131 0.64 -63.80 30.85
N VAL A 132 1.16 -63.09 31.87
CA VAL A 132 0.36 -62.54 33.00
C VAL A 132 1.16 -61.54 33.85
N LYS A 133 0.49 -60.45 34.27
CA LYS A 133 0.88 -59.49 35.31
C LYS A 133 0.48 -60.01 36.69
N ALA A 134 1.13 -59.56 37.78
CA ALA A 134 0.47 -59.03 38.99
C ALA A 134 1.47 -58.55 40.06
N SER A 135 1.07 -57.47 40.75
CA SER A 135 1.64 -56.78 41.93
C SER A 135 2.90 -55.95 41.75
#